data_AF-A0A7S4MC07-F1
#
_entry.id   AF-A0A7S4MC07-F1
#
_cell.length_a   1.000
_cell.length_b   1.000
_cell.length_c   1.000
_cell.angle_alpha   90.00
_cell.angle_beta   90.00
_cell.angle_gamma   90.00
#
_symmetry.space_group_name_H-M   'P 1'
#
loop_
_entity.id
_entity.type
_entity.pdbx_description
1 polymer ?
#
loop_
_entity_poly.entity_id
_entity_poly.type
_entity_poly.pdbx_seq_one_letter_code
_entity_poly.pdbx_strand_id
1 'polypeptide(L)'
;SALRPSQMPMLCRLHEVVMPITDQGFGIEVEAPTHRVTVVYPDGPAHKAGMQVGDMIMAIDAEVVTDVQWSPGQEEGTYYAGEPTAILPATEALTPGAAVASFKVLRPFEHV
;
A
#
# COMPACT_ATOMS: atom_id res chain seq x y z
N SER A 1 28.71 -12.69 5.94
CA SER A 1 27.88 -11.72 5.21
C SER A 1 26.76 -11.24 6.10
N ALA A 2 26.95 -10.11 6.79
CA ALA A 2 25.84 -9.42 7.44
C ALA A 2 25.06 -8.70 6.33
N LEU A 3 23.75 -8.96 6.25
CA LEU A 3 22.86 -8.21 5.37
C LEU A 3 22.99 -6.73 5.73
N ARG A 4 23.16 -5.87 4.72
CA ARG A 4 23.27 -4.43 4.92
C ARG A 4 22.01 -3.93 5.65
N PRO A 5 22.08 -2.89 6.50
CA PRO A 5 20.89 -2.34 7.15
C PRO A 5 19.80 -1.89 6.15
N SER A 6 20.17 -1.56 4.91
CA SER A 6 19.24 -1.28 3.79
C SER A 6 18.62 -2.54 3.14
N GLN A 7 18.97 -3.73 3.63
CA GLN A 7 18.44 -5.03 3.21
C GLN A 7 17.68 -5.70 4.35
N MET A 8 17.28 -4.98 5.40
CA MET A 8 16.36 -5.52 6.39
C MET A 8 14.96 -5.52 5.77
N PRO A 9 14.42 -6.67 5.34
CA PRO A 9 13.09 -6.66 4.76
C PRO A 9 12.09 -6.35 5.86
N MET A 10 11.19 -5.41 5.59
CA MET A 10 10.05 -5.14 6.45
C MET A 10 9.13 -6.35 6.36
N LEU A 11 8.77 -6.93 7.52
CA LEU A 11 7.74 -7.96 7.52
C LEU A 11 6.39 -7.27 7.34
N CYS A 12 5.70 -7.68 6.28
CA CYS A 12 4.49 -7.06 5.80
C CYS A 12 3.41 -8.12 5.61
N ARG A 13 2.15 -7.69 5.71
CA ARG A 13 0.99 -8.50 5.32
C ARG A 13 0.25 -7.82 4.19
N LEU A 14 -0.06 -8.58 3.15
CA LEU A 14 -0.89 -8.10 2.06
C LEU A 14 -2.33 -7.95 2.56
N HIS A 15 -2.89 -6.76 2.36
CA HIS A 15 -4.30 -6.47 2.58
C HIS A 15 -4.89 -5.89 1.30
N GLU A 16 -6.17 -6.18 1.09
CA GLU A 16 -6.95 -5.55 0.03
C GLU A 16 -8.00 -4.64 0.67
N VAL A 17 -7.98 -3.38 0.28
CA VAL A 17 -8.85 -2.32 0.80
C VAL A 17 -9.69 -1.82 -0.35
N VAL A 18 -11.01 -2.00 -0.28
CA VAL A 18 -11.93 -1.53 -1.31
C VAL A 18 -12.67 -0.31 -0.78
N MET A 19 -12.63 0.79 -1.53
CA MET A 19 -13.27 2.04 -1.13
C MET A 19 -13.95 2.75 -2.30
N PRO A 20 -15.01 3.55 -2.05
CA PRO A 20 -15.69 4.31 -3.09
C PRO A 20 -14.80 5.43 -3.62
N ILE A 21 -14.85 5.66 -4.93
CA ILE A 21 -14.26 6.82 -5.57
C ILE A 21 -15.22 7.99 -5.36
N THR A 22 -14.75 9.06 -4.73
CA THR A 22 -15.54 10.27 -4.51
C THR A 22 -14.90 11.46 -5.22
N ASP A 23 -15.68 12.48 -5.56
CA ASP A 23 -15.15 13.73 -6.14
C ASP A 23 -14.18 14.47 -5.20
N GLN A 24 -14.22 14.18 -3.89
CA GLN A 24 -13.30 14.73 -2.90
C GLN A 24 -12.02 13.90 -2.74
N GLY A 25 -11.87 12.81 -3.49
CA GLY A 25 -10.76 11.86 -3.38
C GLY A 25 -10.98 10.78 -2.31
N PHE A 26 -9.89 10.22 -1.81
CA PHE A 26 -9.92 9.07 -0.88
C PHE A 26 -9.71 9.44 0.59
N GLY A 27 -9.37 10.69 0.89
CA GLY A 27 -9.02 11.09 2.26
C GLY A 27 -7.75 10.40 2.77
N ILE A 28 -6.74 10.26 1.90
CA ILE A 28 -5.40 9.80 2.27
C ILE A 28 -4.35 10.72 1.67
N GLU A 29 -3.20 10.77 2.31
CA GLU A 29 -1.99 11.33 1.73
C GLU A 29 -0.96 10.21 1.58
N VAL A 30 -0.32 10.20 0.43
CA VAL A 30 0.71 9.22 0.09
C VAL A 30 2.01 9.94 -0.19
N GLU A 31 3.10 9.38 0.31
CA GLU A 31 4.44 9.86 0.05
C GLU A 31 4.93 9.33 -1.31
N ALA A 32 5.31 10.24 -2.20
CA ALA A 32 6.15 9.89 -3.33
C ALA A 32 7.63 9.89 -2.87
N PRO A 33 8.45 8.89 -3.24
CA PRO A 33 8.24 7.91 -4.32
C PRO A 33 7.81 6.51 -3.84
N THR A 34 7.24 6.35 -2.65
CA THR A 34 7.00 5.01 -2.07
C THR A 34 5.54 4.56 -2.11
N HIS A 35 4.62 5.47 -2.44
CA HIS A 35 3.17 5.33 -2.23
C HIS A 35 2.82 4.84 -0.81
N ARG A 36 3.66 5.21 0.16
CA ARG A 36 3.40 4.94 1.57
C ARG A 36 2.35 5.92 2.07
N VAL A 37 1.29 5.41 2.65
CA VAL A 37 0.25 6.22 3.30
C VAL A 37 0.86 6.88 4.52
N THR A 38 0.91 8.21 4.51
CA THR A 38 1.43 9.03 5.61
C THR A 38 0.31 9.59 6.47
N VAL A 39 -0.85 9.84 5.86
CA VAL A 39 -2.02 10.38 6.54
C VAL A 39 -3.27 9.64 6.07
N VAL A 40 -4.14 9.32 7.02
CA VAL A 40 -5.50 8.84 6.78
C VAL A 40 -6.44 9.79 7.51
N TYR A 41 -7.29 10.49 6.76
CA TYR A 41 -8.23 11.44 7.35
C TYR A 41 -9.37 10.69 8.06
N PRO A 42 -9.69 11.05 9.32
CA PRO A 42 -10.79 10.43 10.05
C PRO A 42 -12.10 10.62 9.30
N ASP A 43 -12.98 9.61 9.37
CA ASP A 43 -14.28 9.56 8.67
C ASP A 43 -14.24 9.61 7.13
N GLY A 44 -13.04 9.70 6.54
CA GLY A 44 -12.81 9.58 5.10
C GLY A 44 -13.09 8.17 4.57
N PRO A 45 -13.26 8.01 3.26
CA PRO A 45 -13.57 6.70 2.66
C PRO A 45 -12.45 5.68 2.90
N ALA A 46 -11.18 6.09 2.89
CA ALA A 46 -10.07 5.19 3.24
C ALA A 46 -10.06 4.76 4.70
N HIS A 47 -10.37 5.66 5.64
CA HIS A 47 -10.50 5.31 7.05
C HIS A 47 -11.63 4.28 7.27
N LYS A 48 -12.78 4.52 6.64
CA LYS A 48 -13.94 3.60 6.68
C LYS A 48 -13.65 2.25 6.04
N ALA A 49 -12.79 2.21 5.03
CA ALA A 49 -12.34 0.99 4.38
C ALA A 49 -11.22 0.26 5.14
N GLY A 50 -10.65 0.88 6.19
CA GLY A 50 -9.62 0.26 7.02
C GLY A 50 -8.18 0.46 6.54
N MET A 51 -7.95 1.46 5.69
CA MET A 51 -6.60 1.94 5.36
C MET A 51 -5.92 2.51 6.62
N GLN A 52 -4.63 2.27 6.77
CA GLN A 52 -3.85 2.71 7.92
C GLN A 52 -2.61 3.49 7.48
N VAL A 53 -2.15 4.39 8.35
CA VAL A 53 -0.85 5.04 8.17
C VAL A 53 0.24 3.99 8.21
N GLY A 54 1.15 4.05 7.24
CA GLY A 54 2.22 3.08 7.03
C GLY A 54 1.91 2.01 5.98
N ASP A 55 0.66 1.90 5.52
CA ASP A 55 0.30 1.03 4.40
C ASP A 55 1.01 1.46 3.12
N MET A 56 1.57 0.51 2.38
CA MET A 56 2.27 0.77 1.12
C MET A 56 1.39 0.30 -0.02
N ILE A 57 0.93 1.22 -0.88
CA ILE A 57 0.03 0.88 -1.98
C ILE A 57 0.83 0.19 -3.09
N MET A 58 0.58 -1.10 -3.32
CA MET A 58 1.24 -1.90 -4.35
C MET A 58 0.52 -1.84 -5.68
N ALA A 59 -0.80 -1.97 -5.64
CA ALA A 59 -1.64 -1.98 -6.83
C ALA A 59 -2.99 -1.32 -6.55
N ILE A 60 -3.58 -0.77 -7.60
CA ILE A 60 -4.92 -0.20 -7.60
C ILE A 60 -5.68 -0.89 -8.72
N ASP A 61 -6.84 -1.45 -8.41
CA ASP A 61 -7.61 -2.33 -9.26
C ASP A 61 -6.74 -3.48 -9.82
N ALA A 62 -6.49 -3.47 -11.14
CA ALA A 62 -5.66 -4.45 -11.84
C ALA A 62 -4.25 -3.94 -12.17
N GLU A 63 -3.94 -2.68 -11.83
CA GLU A 63 -2.72 -1.97 -12.22
C GLU A 63 -1.73 -1.92 -11.04
N VAL A 64 -0.50 -2.37 -11.27
CA VAL A 64 0.58 -2.31 -10.27
C VAL A 64 1.23 -0.92 -10.31
N VAL A 65 1.17 -0.20 -9.19
CA VAL A 65 1.69 1.18 -9.07
C VAL A 65 3.03 1.27 -8.37
N THR A 66 3.39 0.26 -7.59
CA THR A 66 4.62 0.22 -6.81
C THR A 66 5.29 -1.14 -6.99
N ASP A 67 6.55 -1.10 -7.39
CA ASP A 67 7.41 -2.27 -7.40
C ASP A 67 8.10 -2.42 -6.04
N VAL A 68 8.19 -3.65 -5.57
CA VAL A 68 8.94 -3.96 -4.35
C VAL A 68 9.52 -5.35 -4.48
N GLN A 69 10.75 -5.53 -4.01
CA GLN A 69 11.30 -6.86 -3.84
C GLN A 69 10.63 -7.52 -2.65
N TRP A 70 9.92 -8.62 -2.86
CA TRP A 70 9.25 -9.35 -1.79
C TRP A 70 9.69 -10.81 -1.74
N SER A 71 9.70 -11.39 -0.55
CA SER A 71 9.97 -12.81 -0.31
C SER A 71 8.93 -13.36 0.66
N PRO A 72 8.48 -14.61 0.51
CA PRO A 72 7.55 -15.21 1.46
C PRO A 72 8.19 -15.28 2.85
N GLY A 73 7.41 -14.89 3.86
CA GLY A 73 7.78 -15.03 5.26
C GLY A 73 7.66 -16.48 5.76
N GLN A 74 8.01 -16.70 7.02
CA GLN A 74 7.86 -18.02 7.65
C GLN A 74 6.40 -18.34 7.98
N GLU A 75 5.57 -17.31 8.16
CA GLU A 75 4.14 -17.44 8.45
C GLU A 75 3.31 -17.23 7.18
N GLU A 76 2.21 -17.97 7.05
CA GLU A 76 1.30 -17.84 5.92
C GLU A 76 0.72 -16.41 5.84
N GLY A 77 0.75 -15.82 4.64
CA GLY A 77 0.28 -14.45 4.41
C GLY A 77 1.24 -13.36 4.87
N THR A 78 2.45 -13.72 5.31
CA THR A 78 3.51 -12.74 5.63
C THR A 78 4.55 -12.67 4.53
N TYR A 79 5.07 -11.48 4.30
CA TYR A 79 6.00 -11.19 3.22
C TYR A 79 7.09 -10.24 3.70
N TYR A 80 8.33 -10.60 3.42
CA TYR A 80 9.49 -9.77 3.59
C TYR A 80 9.60 -8.82 2.40
N ALA A 81 9.24 -7.55 2.57
CA ALA A 81 9.30 -6.53 1.54
C ALA A 81 10.56 -5.65 1.72
N GLY A 82 11.27 -5.42 0.64
CA GLY A 82 12.35 -4.43 0.55
C GLY A 82 11.81 -3.00 0.43
N GLU A 83 12.64 -2.12 -0.11
CA GLU A 83 12.25 -0.72 -0.32
C GLU A 83 11.25 -0.61 -1.48
N PRO A 84 10.02 -0.10 -1.25
CA PRO A 84 9.04 0.10 -2.32
C PRO A 84 9.44 1.26 -3.23
N THR A 85 9.21 1.11 -4.53
CA THR A 85 9.46 2.13 -5.54
C THR A 85 8.23 2.33 -6.40
N ALA A 86 7.69 3.55 -6.41
CA ALA A 86 6.63 3.98 -7.31
C ALA A 86 7.07 3.82 -8.76
N ILE A 87 6.36 2.99 -9.52
CA ILE A 87 6.58 2.80 -10.96
C ILE A 87 5.53 3.54 -11.80
N LEU A 88 4.34 3.78 -11.23
CA LEU A 88 3.25 4.54 -11.84
C LEU A 88 2.55 5.38 -10.78
N PRO A 89 2.13 6.61 -11.07
CA PRO A 89 1.38 7.39 -10.11
C PRO A 89 0.02 6.75 -9.83
N ALA A 90 -0.35 6.71 -8.55
CA ALA A 90 -1.62 6.12 -8.08
C ALA A 90 -2.87 6.62 -8.81
N THR A 91 -2.86 7.86 -9.31
CA THR A 91 -3.99 8.44 -10.05
C THR A 91 -4.18 7.85 -11.44
N GLU A 92 -3.11 7.36 -12.08
CA GLU A 92 -3.20 6.76 -13.43
C GLU A 92 -3.76 5.34 -13.38
N ALA A 93 -3.58 4.62 -12.27
CA ALA A 93 -4.10 3.27 -12.09
C ALA A 93 -5.61 3.21 -11.79
N LEU A 94 -6.27 4.35 -11.58
CA LEU A 94 -7.70 4.41 -11.32
C LEU A 94 -8.50 4.18 -12.60
N THR A 95 -9.44 3.24 -12.55
CA THR A 95 -10.35 2.99 -13.67
C THR A 95 -11.31 4.17 -13.88
N PRO A 96 -11.30 4.84 -15.06
CA PRO A 96 -12.21 5.96 -15.31
C PRO A 96 -13.68 5.53 -15.25
N GLY A 97 -14.48 6.24 -14.47
CA GLY A 97 -15.91 5.94 -14.32
C GLY A 97 -16.25 4.78 -13.36
N ALA A 98 -15.25 4.20 -12.69
CA ALA A 98 -15.51 3.27 -11.61
C ALA A 98 -16.07 4.00 -10.38
N ALA A 99 -17.03 3.38 -9.70
CA ALA A 99 -17.60 3.90 -8.45
C ALA A 99 -16.80 3.46 -7.22
N VAL A 100 -15.99 2.41 -7.36
CA VAL A 100 -15.14 1.82 -6.31
C VAL A 100 -13.78 1.50 -6.91
N ALA A 101 -12.74 1.58 -6.08
CA ALA A 101 -11.40 1.12 -6.43
C ALA A 101 -10.91 0.13 -5.36
N SER A 102 -10.24 -0.93 -5.79
CA SER A 102 -9.56 -1.87 -4.89
C SER A 102 -8.08 -1.49 -4.76
N PHE A 103 -7.57 -1.42 -3.54
CA PHE A 103 -6.19 -1.08 -3.25
C PHE A 103 -5.53 -2.29 -2.60
N LYS A 104 -4.54 -2.85 -3.28
CA LYS A 104 -3.67 -3.86 -2.67
C LYS A 104 -2.57 -3.13 -1.94
N VAL A 105 -2.54 -3.27 -0.63
CA VAL A 105 -1.60 -2.61 0.25
C VAL A 105 -0.76 -3.61 1.01
N LEU A 106 0.53 -3.32 1.18
CA LEU A 106 1.40 -4.03 2.10
C LEU A 106 1.44 -3.26 3.41
N ARG A 107 0.93 -3.89 4.46
CA ARG A 107 0.94 -3.34 5.81
C ARG A 107 2.17 -3.87 6.55
N PRO A 108 3.17 -3.03 6.85
CA PRO A 108 4.27 -3.43 7.72
C PRO A 108 3.74 -3.65 9.14
N PHE A 109 4.23 -4.68 9.82
CA PHE A 109 3.94 -4.91 11.22
C PHE A 109 5.22 -5.23 11.96
N GLU A 110 5.39 -4.63 13.14
CA GLU A 110 6.50 -4.94 14.01
C GLU A 110 6.20 -6.26 14.74
N HIS A 111 7.17 -7.18 14.75
CA HIS A 111 7.17 -8.25 15.74
C HIS A 111 7.35 -7.57 17.11
N VAL A 112 6.28 -7.54 17.90
CA VAL A 112 6.33 -7.20 19.33
C VAL A 112 7.00 -8.34 20.09
#